data_AF-A0A969U5D4-F1
#
_entry.id   AF-A0A969U5D4-F1
#
_cell.length_a   1.000
_cell.length_b   1.000
_cell.length_c   1.000
_cell.angle_alpha   90.00
_cell.angle_beta   90.00
_cell.angle_gamma   90.00
#
_symmetry.space_group_name_H-M   'P 1'
#
loop_
_entity.id
_entity.type
_entity.pdbx_description
1 polymer ?
#
loop_
_entity_poly.entity_id
_entity_poly.type
_entity_poly.pdbx_seq_one_letter_code
_entity_poly.pdbx_strand_id
1 'polypeptide(L)'
;VQGLTTKALLEKLGLLKKQELRQQYQEAIAQRVALNRVLKYVSEVSGDRKIEPEFSNHLVSQVEGKLDVLQAEINQMYDRSPELRDLTINKIEGDLQAIEADTYAEFVRSGQLNQLPTSVLQEFFKAGKD
;
A
#
# COMPACT_ATOMS: atom_id res chain seq x y z
N VAL A 1 -12.76 -36.12 -13.23
CA VAL A 1 -11.30 -36.08 -12.99
C VAL A 1 -10.69 -35.02 -13.90
N GLN A 2 -10.81 -33.73 -13.56
CA GLN A 2 -10.39 -32.60 -14.43
C GLN A 2 -9.59 -31.51 -13.68
N GLY A 3 -9.44 -31.61 -12.35
CA GLY A 3 -8.65 -30.65 -11.57
C GLY A 3 -7.14 -30.94 -11.51
N LEU A 4 -6.73 -32.20 -11.74
CA LEU A 4 -5.32 -32.62 -11.62
C LEU A 4 -4.45 -32.10 -12.77
N THR A 5 -4.98 -32.05 -13.99
CA THR A 5 -4.27 -31.59 -15.19
C THR A 5 -4.06 -30.08 -15.19
N THR A 6 -5.03 -29.30 -14.71
CA THR A 6 -4.90 -27.83 -14.61
C THR A 6 -3.91 -27.44 -13.51
N LYS A 7 -3.94 -28.11 -12.34
CA LYS A 7 -3.02 -27.82 -11.24
C LYS A 7 -1.56 -28.12 -11.61
N ALA A 8 -1.30 -29.28 -12.23
CA ALA A 8 0.05 -29.63 -12.69
C ALA A 8 0.58 -28.66 -13.77
N LEU A 9 -0.30 -28.16 -14.65
CA LEU A 9 0.07 -27.15 -15.64
C LEU A 9 0.39 -25.80 -14.99
N LEU A 10 -0.43 -25.33 -14.03
CA LEU A 10 -0.19 -24.10 -13.28
C LEU A 10 1.09 -24.17 -12.41
N GLU A 11 1.37 -25.33 -11.80
CA GLU A 11 2.61 -25.59 -11.06
C GLU A 11 3.84 -25.55 -11.99
N LYS A 12 3.75 -26.17 -13.17
CA LYS A 12 4.83 -26.17 -14.18
C LYS A 12 5.11 -24.78 -14.76
N LEU A 13 4.09 -23.92 -14.81
CA LEU A 13 4.20 -22.51 -15.20
C LEU A 13 4.57 -21.57 -14.04
N GLY A 14 4.73 -22.10 -12.81
CA GLY A 14 5.06 -21.32 -11.62
C GLY A 14 3.96 -20.36 -11.15
N LEU A 15 2.75 -20.44 -11.71
CA LEU A 15 1.67 -19.48 -11.49
C LEU A 15 1.11 -19.53 -10.06
N LEU A 16 1.07 -20.72 -9.43
CA LEU A 16 0.65 -20.85 -8.03
C LEU A 16 1.65 -20.19 -7.06
N LYS A 17 2.95 -20.35 -7.31
CA LYS A 17 4.00 -19.72 -6.49
C LYS A 17 3.99 -18.19 -6.64
N LYS A 18 3.73 -17.69 -7.86
CA LYS A 18 3.56 -16.26 -8.11
C LYS A 18 2.33 -15.68 -7.40
N GLN A 19 1.22 -16.42 -7.39
CA GLN A 19 0.01 -16.00 -6.70
C GLN A 19 0.18 -15.96 -5.18
N GLU A 20 0.83 -16.97 -4.61
CA GLU A 20 1.16 -17.01 -3.17
C GLU A 20 2.11 -15.87 -2.77
N LEU A 21 3.17 -15.63 -3.55
CA LEU A 21 4.10 -14.52 -3.31
C LEU A 21 3.38 -13.17 -3.39
N ARG A 22 2.46 -12.99 -4.35
CA ARG A 22 1.65 -11.76 -4.47
C ARG A 22 0.74 -11.56 -3.25
N GLN A 23 0.14 -12.62 -2.73
CA GLN A 23 -0.71 -12.55 -1.54
C GLN A 23 0.11 -12.15 -0.31
N GLN A 24 1.24 -12.83 -0.07
CA GLN A 24 2.15 -12.49 1.04
C GLN A 24 2.64 -11.04 0.94
N TYR A 25 2.95 -10.60 -0.28
CA TYR A 25 3.33 -9.22 -0.54
C TYR A 25 2.21 -8.21 -0.17
N GLN A 26 0.97 -8.47 -0.58
CA GLN A 26 -0.17 -7.61 -0.25
C GLN A 26 -0.42 -7.53 1.26
N GLU A 27 -0.32 -8.66 1.97
CA GLU A 27 -0.44 -8.70 3.43
C GLU A 27 0.67 -7.90 4.10
N ALA A 28 1.92 -8.04 3.65
CA ALA A 28 3.04 -7.29 4.18
C ALA A 28 2.86 -5.77 3.98
N ILE A 29 2.37 -5.35 2.82
CA ILE A 29 2.04 -3.93 2.58
C ILE A 29 0.92 -3.45 3.49
N ALA A 30 -0.15 -4.23 3.67
CA ALA A 30 -1.25 -3.88 4.56
C ALA A 30 -0.79 -3.72 6.01
N GLN A 31 0.03 -4.66 6.51
CA GLN A 31 0.63 -4.59 7.84
C GLN A 31 1.51 -3.35 7.98
N ARG A 32 2.36 -3.05 6.99
CA ARG A 32 3.22 -1.86 7.00
C ARG A 32 2.40 -0.58 7.08
N VAL A 33 1.32 -0.48 6.31
CA VAL A 33 0.41 0.69 6.34
C VAL A 33 -0.27 0.81 7.70
N ALA A 34 -0.74 -0.31 8.27
CA ALA A 34 -1.38 -0.31 9.59
C ALA A 34 -0.42 0.15 10.69
N LEU A 35 0.81 -0.36 10.72
CA LEU A 35 1.82 0.02 11.72
C LEU A 35 2.23 1.50 11.59
N ASN A 36 2.34 2.03 10.37
CA ASN A 36 2.57 3.48 10.17
C ASN A 36 1.40 4.33 10.69
N ARG A 37 0.15 3.88 10.52
CA ARG A 37 -1.02 4.56 11.10
C ARG A 37 -1.01 4.50 12.63
N VAL A 38 -0.58 3.38 13.21
CA VAL A 38 -0.41 3.24 14.66
C VAL A 38 0.64 4.25 15.17
N LEU A 39 1.81 4.34 14.54
CA LEU A 39 2.84 5.32 14.92
C LEU A 39 2.33 6.76 14.83
N LYS A 40 1.62 7.08 13.74
CA LYS A 40 1.00 8.40 13.58
C LYS A 40 0.04 8.71 14.74
N TYR A 41 -0.85 7.79 15.07
CA TYR A 41 -1.78 7.97 16.19
C TYR A 41 -1.05 8.13 17.53
N VAL A 42 -0.04 7.30 17.81
CA VAL A 42 0.77 7.41 19.02
C VAL A 42 1.43 8.80 19.12
N SER A 43 1.95 9.33 18.00
CA SER A 43 2.53 10.69 17.98
C SER A 43 1.51 11.81 18.24
N GLU A 44 0.24 11.60 17.87
CA GLU A 44 -0.84 12.57 18.10
C GLU A 44 -1.29 12.58 19.57
N VAL A 45 -1.23 11.44 20.26
CA VAL A 45 -1.68 11.29 21.64
C VAL A 45 -0.57 11.36 22.68
N SER A 46 0.70 11.20 22.30
CA SER A 46 1.86 11.16 23.23
C SER A 46 2.07 12.45 24.03
N GLY A 47 1.47 13.57 23.60
CA GLY A 47 1.44 14.83 24.34
C GLY A 47 0.35 14.92 25.42
N ASP A 48 -0.57 13.95 25.49
CA ASP A 48 -1.60 13.91 26.54
C ASP A 48 -0.97 13.51 27.89
N ARG A 49 -1.17 14.35 28.91
CA ARG A 49 -0.68 14.12 30.27
C ARG A 49 -1.23 12.85 30.92
N LYS A 50 -2.29 12.26 30.37
CA LYS A 50 -2.86 10.98 30.80
C LYS A 50 -2.08 9.77 30.29
N ILE A 51 -1.23 9.95 29.30
CA ILE A 51 -0.43 8.87 28.71
C ILE A 51 0.98 8.94 29.32
N GLU A 52 1.42 7.82 29.87
CA GLU A 52 2.76 7.70 30.42
C GLU A 52 3.79 7.75 29.28
N PRO A 53 4.77 8.67 29.33
CA PRO A 53 5.76 8.80 28.26
C PRO A 53 6.56 7.52 27.99
N GLU A 54 6.85 6.75 29.04
CA GLU A 54 7.57 5.48 28.93
C GLU A 54 6.76 4.44 28.15
N PHE A 55 5.46 4.37 28.37
CA PHE A 55 4.56 3.49 27.62
C PHE A 55 4.56 3.85 26.12
N SER A 56 4.41 5.14 25.81
CA SER A 56 4.44 5.62 24.42
C SER A 56 5.78 5.31 23.74
N ASN A 57 6.90 5.59 24.39
CA ASN A 57 8.24 5.35 23.85
C ASN A 57 8.51 3.86 23.60
N HIS A 58 8.10 3.01 24.54
CA HIS A 58 8.25 1.56 24.39
C HIS A 58 7.40 1.01 23.23
N LEU A 59 6.16 1.50 23.08
CA LEU A 59 5.28 1.11 21.99
C LEU A 59 5.84 1.56 20.63
N VAL A 60 6.33 2.79 20.53
CA VAL A 60 6.99 3.31 19.32
C VAL A 60 8.16 2.41 18.93
N SER A 61 9.07 2.14 19.86
CA SER A 61 10.26 1.31 19.59
C SER A 61 9.91 -0.10 19.11
N GLN A 62 8.89 -0.74 19.70
CA GLN A 62 8.44 -2.06 19.25
C GLN A 62 7.85 -2.03 17.83
N VAL A 63 7.02 -1.02 17.55
CA VAL A 63 6.37 -0.88 16.24
C VAL A 63 7.41 -0.55 15.16
N GLU A 64 8.37 0.31 15.44
CA GLU A 64 9.49 0.62 14.55
C GLU A 64 10.33 -0.62 14.25
N GLY A 65 10.72 -1.38 15.29
CA GLY A 65 11.45 -2.63 15.08
C GLY A 65 10.69 -3.66 14.23
N LYS A 66 9.36 -3.75 14.38
CA LYS A 66 8.54 -4.62 13.52
C LYS A 66 8.44 -4.09 12.09
N LEU A 67 8.38 -2.77 11.90
CA LEU A 67 8.41 -2.14 10.58
C LEU A 67 9.72 -2.43 9.85
N ASP A 68 10.85 -2.39 10.55
CA ASP A 68 12.16 -2.70 9.95
C ASP A 68 12.22 -4.14 9.42
N VAL A 69 11.79 -5.11 10.23
CA VAL A 69 11.71 -6.53 9.82
C VAL A 69 10.80 -6.69 8.61
N LEU A 70 9.62 -6.07 8.64
CA LEU A 70 8.64 -6.16 7.57
C LEU A 70 9.15 -5.50 6.28
N GLN A 71 9.87 -4.39 6.38
CA GLN A 71 10.48 -3.72 5.24
C GLN A 71 11.58 -4.57 4.62
N ALA A 72 12.37 -5.29 5.44
CA ALA A 72 13.36 -6.24 4.95
C ALA A 72 12.70 -7.41 4.20
N GLU A 73 11.59 -7.95 4.71
CA GLU A 73 10.81 -9.01 4.04
C GLU A 73 10.27 -8.53 2.68
N ILE A 74 9.68 -7.33 2.63
CA ILE A 74 9.19 -6.70 1.40
C ILE A 74 10.34 -6.54 0.38
N ASN A 75 11.51 -6.10 0.84
CA ASN A 75 12.68 -5.93 -0.04
C ASN A 75 13.11 -7.28 -0.64
N GLN A 76 13.14 -8.36 0.16
CA GLN A 76 13.43 -9.70 -0.36
C GLN A 76 12.38 -10.18 -1.37
N MET A 77 11.10 -9.82 -1.19
CA MET A 77 10.06 -10.14 -2.17
C MET A 77 10.29 -9.40 -3.48
N TYR A 78 10.72 -8.13 -3.45
CA TYR A 78 11.09 -7.38 -4.65
C TYR A 78 12.29 -8.01 -5.37
N ASP A 79 13.32 -8.44 -4.64
CA ASP A 79 14.50 -9.08 -5.25
C ASP A 79 14.12 -10.39 -5.97
N ARG A 80 13.17 -11.14 -5.42
CA ARG A 80 12.65 -12.38 -6.01
C ARG A 80 11.71 -12.14 -7.19
N SER A 81 11.09 -10.97 -7.27
CA SER A 81 10.03 -10.68 -8.22
C SER A 81 9.93 -9.17 -8.49
N PRO A 82 10.76 -8.62 -9.41
CA PRO A 82 10.75 -7.19 -9.73
C PRO A 82 9.38 -6.67 -10.19
N GLU A 83 8.55 -7.53 -10.79
CA GLU A 83 7.15 -7.26 -11.18
C GLU A 83 6.25 -6.79 -10.01
N LEU A 84 6.62 -7.09 -8.75
CA LEU A 84 5.92 -6.58 -7.57
C LEU A 84 6.13 -5.07 -7.38
N ARG A 85 7.27 -4.51 -7.83
CA ARG A 85 7.55 -3.08 -7.77
C ARG A 85 6.58 -2.31 -8.68
N ASP A 86 6.41 -2.77 -9.90
CA ASP A 86 5.48 -2.15 -10.86
C ASP A 86 4.04 -2.22 -10.37
N LEU A 87 3.63 -3.35 -9.79
CA LEU A 87 2.30 -3.49 -9.18
C LEU A 87 2.09 -2.45 -8.07
N THR A 88 3.12 -2.17 -7.29
CA THR A 88 3.06 -1.20 -6.19
C THR A 88 2.97 0.22 -6.68
N ILE A 89 3.80 0.58 -7.66
CA ILE A 89 3.78 1.89 -8.30
C ILE A 89 2.41 2.14 -8.93
N ASN A 90 1.92 1.19 -9.73
CA ASN A 90 0.59 1.29 -10.36
C ASN A 90 -0.54 1.43 -9.33
N LYS A 91 -0.45 0.73 -8.20
CA LYS A 91 -1.43 0.89 -7.11
C LYS A 91 -1.37 2.30 -6.52
N ILE A 92 -0.18 2.83 -6.25
CA ILE A 92 -0.01 4.18 -5.70
C ILE A 92 -0.53 5.22 -6.71
N GLU A 93 -0.18 5.10 -7.99
CA GLU A 93 -0.71 5.97 -9.06
C GLU A 93 -2.25 5.97 -9.06
N GLY A 94 -2.86 4.78 -8.97
CA GLY A 94 -4.32 4.63 -8.92
C GLY A 94 -4.95 5.21 -7.65
N ASP A 95 -4.38 4.96 -6.47
CA ASP A 95 -4.86 5.51 -5.19
C ASP A 95 -4.81 7.04 -5.21
N LEU A 96 -3.74 7.64 -5.76
CA LEU A 96 -3.58 9.10 -5.87
C LEU A 96 -4.62 9.70 -6.84
N GLN A 97 -4.85 9.06 -7.98
CA GLN A 97 -5.89 9.47 -8.93
C GLN A 97 -7.30 9.38 -8.32
N ALA A 98 -7.57 8.36 -7.50
CA ALA A 98 -8.85 8.24 -6.79
C ALA A 98 -9.05 9.39 -5.79
N ILE A 99 -8.02 9.73 -5.01
CA ILE A 99 -8.07 10.88 -4.09
C ILE A 99 -8.38 12.18 -4.84
N GLU A 100 -7.72 12.44 -5.96
CA GLU A 100 -7.97 13.61 -6.80
C GLU A 100 -9.42 13.64 -7.32
N ALA A 101 -9.89 12.51 -7.88
CA ALA A 101 -11.23 12.41 -8.44
C ALA A 101 -12.33 12.59 -7.38
N ASP A 102 -12.17 11.96 -6.21
CA ASP A 102 -13.10 12.06 -5.09
C ASP A 102 -13.18 13.51 -4.57
N THR A 103 -12.03 14.19 -4.50
CA THR A 103 -11.94 15.60 -4.13
C THR A 103 -12.70 16.47 -5.13
N TYR A 104 -12.45 16.33 -6.43
CA TYR A 104 -13.18 17.10 -7.45
C TYR A 104 -14.68 16.84 -7.41
N ALA A 105 -15.09 15.59 -7.20
CA ALA A 105 -16.50 15.24 -7.08
C ALA A 105 -17.17 15.90 -5.85
N GLU A 106 -16.45 16.09 -4.75
CA GLU A 106 -16.95 16.83 -3.58
C GLU A 106 -17.22 18.31 -3.89
N PHE A 107 -16.30 18.96 -4.61
CA PHE A 107 -16.47 20.36 -5.01
C PHE A 107 -17.61 20.54 -6.02
N VAL A 108 -17.84 19.57 -6.91
CA VAL A 108 -19.01 19.57 -7.80
C VAL A 108 -20.30 19.38 -7.01
N ARG A 109 -20.35 18.41 -6.10
CA ARG A 109 -21.54 18.15 -5.26
C ARG A 109 -21.91 19.33 -4.37
N SER A 110 -20.93 20.10 -3.90
CA SER A 110 -21.15 21.30 -3.09
C SER A 110 -21.50 22.56 -3.92
N GLY A 111 -21.51 22.46 -5.25
CA GLY A 111 -21.80 23.57 -6.16
C GLY A 111 -20.66 24.59 -6.31
N GLN A 112 -19.47 24.30 -5.75
CA GLN A 112 -18.28 25.14 -5.93
C GLN A 112 -17.67 24.97 -7.31
N LEU A 113 -17.86 23.81 -7.93
CA LEU A 113 -17.50 23.53 -9.33
C LEU A 113 -18.74 23.11 -10.12
N ASN A 114 -18.81 23.57 -11.37
CA ASN A 114 -19.90 23.21 -12.28
C ASN A 114 -19.69 21.86 -12.99
N GLN A 115 -18.45 21.37 -13.03
CA GLN A 115 -18.05 20.11 -13.68
C GLN A 115 -16.72 19.60 -13.11
N LEU A 116 -16.39 18.34 -13.37
CA LEU A 116 -15.11 17.75 -12.99
C LEU A 116 -13.97 18.40 -13.81
N PRO A 117 -12.93 18.94 -13.15
CA PRO A 117 -11.71 19.39 -13.82
C PRO A 117 -10.97 18.24 -14.52
N THR A 118 -10.08 18.59 -15.44
CA THR A 118 -9.11 17.65 -16.00
C THR A 118 -8.19 17.15 -14.87
N SER A 119 -7.91 15.84 -14.85
CA SER A 119 -7.01 15.22 -13.88
C SER A 119 -5.57 15.67 -14.13
N VAL A 120 -4.98 16.34 -13.14
CA VAL A 120 -3.58 16.78 -13.17
C VAL A 120 -2.67 15.57 -13.01
N LEU A 121 -3.05 14.63 -12.15
CA LEU A 121 -2.26 13.41 -11.92
C LEU A 121 -2.19 12.50 -13.15
N GLN A 122 -3.25 12.41 -13.95
CA GLN A 122 -3.20 11.68 -15.22
C GLN A 122 -2.20 12.30 -16.20
N GLU A 123 -2.08 13.63 -16.25
CA GLU A 123 -1.10 14.30 -17.10
C GLU A 123 0.33 14.01 -16.63
N PHE A 124 0.57 14.04 -15.31
CA PHE A 124 1.89 13.76 -14.74
C PHE A 124 2.35 12.32 -14.98
N PHE A 125 1.46 11.34 -14.81
CA PHE A 125 1.83 9.93 -15.05
C PHE A 125 1.94 9.57 -16.53
N LYS A 126 1.37 10.37 -17.45
CA LYS A 126 1.60 10.25 -18.89
C LYS A 126 2.97 10.83 -19.27
N ALA A 127 3.31 12.01 -18.77
CA ALA A 127 4.57 12.69 -19.08
C ALA A 127 5.82 11.97 -18.53
N GLY A 128 5.68 11.17 -17.46
CA GLY A 128 6.77 10.37 -16.90
C GLY A 128 7.03 9.01 -17.56
N LYS A 129 6.27 8.66 -18.62
CA LYS A 129 6.38 7.39 -19.35
C LYS A 129 6.97 7.55 -20.76
N ASP A 130 7.40 8.77 -21.12
CA ASP A 130 8.17 9.12 -22.33
C ASP A 130 9.68 9.15 -22.02
#